data_AF-A0A2H5YI33-F1
#
_entry.id   AF-A0A2H5YI33-F1
#
_cell.length_a   1.000
_cell.length_b   1.000
_cell.length_c   1.000
_cell.angle_alpha   90.00
_cell.angle_beta   90.00
_cell.angle_gamma   90.00
#
_symmetry.space_group_name_H-M   'P 1'
#
loop_
_entity.id
_entity.type
_entity.pdbx_description
1 polymer ?
#
loop_
_entity_poly.entity_id
_entity_poly.type
_entity_poly.pdbx_seq_one_letter_code
_entity_poly.pdbx_strand_id
1 'polypeptide(L)'
;MLYLLLRHSPWLSALALGLVLLAAGIYTLVRAVDVRAQIRDELRDEQIVTSQDARIPGVLVQDAATAKAQADAIKEHTLGRWGPFSELPRDDPRRAQFIDGVALRTALNLAVMGFGITDLLLGLGAILIVAGAATVALAAPALYFLAGMVVRRPG
;
A
#
# COMPACT_ATOMS: atom_id res chain seq x y z
N MET A 1 13.22 40.46 23.63
CA MET A 1 13.12 39.66 22.38
C MET A 1 13.31 38.16 22.62
N LEU A 2 14.37 37.73 23.33
CA LEU A 2 14.66 36.33 23.65
C LEU A 2 13.52 35.59 24.41
N TYR A 3 12.83 36.29 25.31
CA TYR A 3 11.70 35.77 26.12
C TYR A 3 10.50 35.29 25.28
N LEU A 4 10.08 36.08 24.28
CA LEU A 4 8.97 35.72 23.39
C LEU A 4 9.33 34.54 22.48
N LEU A 5 10.59 34.49 22.04
CA LEU A 5 11.11 33.43 21.18
C LEU A 5 11.16 32.08 21.93
N LEU A 6 11.70 32.06 23.15
CA LEU A 6 11.75 30.87 24.01
C LEU A 6 10.35 30.38 24.44
N ARG A 7 9.40 31.29 24.64
CA ARG A 7 8.03 30.96 25.06
C ARG A 7 7.16 30.42 23.93
N HIS A 8 7.31 30.92 22.71
CA HIS A 8 6.44 30.55 21.58
C HIS A 8 7.03 29.50 20.64
N SER A 9 8.35 29.33 20.58
CA SER A 9 9.00 28.31 19.74
C SER A 9 8.48 26.86 19.95
N PRO A 10 8.28 26.35 21.18
CA PRO A 10 7.98 24.92 21.37
C PRO A 10 6.55 24.51 20.98
N TRP A 11 5.55 25.36 21.18
CA TRP A 11 4.17 25.02 20.79
C TRP A 11 3.95 25.21 19.27
N LEU A 12 4.62 26.21 18.67
CA LEU A 12 4.58 26.43 17.22
C LEU A 12 5.27 25.29 16.47
N SER A 13 6.38 24.76 16.98
CA SER A 13 7.07 23.62 16.35
C SER A 13 6.24 22.34 16.42
N ALA A 14 5.58 22.06 17.54
CA ALA A 14 4.67 20.93 17.66
C ALA A 14 3.45 21.06 16.74
N LEU A 15 2.86 22.26 16.65
CA LEU A 15 1.76 22.53 15.72
C LEU A 15 2.20 22.31 14.26
N ALA A 16 3.36 22.86 13.88
CA ALA A 16 3.92 22.69 12.54
C ALA A 16 4.18 21.21 12.23
N LEU A 17 4.78 20.46 13.15
CA LEU A 17 5.01 19.03 12.99
C LEU A 17 3.69 18.26 12.81
N GLY A 18 2.69 18.54 13.64
CA GLY A 18 1.38 17.90 13.54
C GLY A 18 0.69 18.16 12.19
N LEU A 19 0.77 19.39 11.69
CA LEU A 19 0.26 19.74 10.35
C LEU A 19 1.03 19.04 9.22
N VAL A 20 2.34 18.91 9.33
CA VAL A 20 3.15 18.16 8.36
C VAL A 20 2.77 16.68 8.36
N LEU A 21 2.61 16.06 9.53
CA LEU A 21 2.19 14.66 9.65
C LEU A 21 0.78 14.43 9.05
N LEU A 22 -0.15 15.36 9.29
CA LEU A 22 -1.48 15.32 8.67
C LEU A 22 -1.40 15.42 7.15
N ALA A 23 -0.66 16.40 6.63
CA ALA A 23 -0.49 16.58 5.20
C ALA A 23 0.17 15.37 4.53
N ALA A 24 1.23 14.82 5.14
CA ALA A 24 1.91 13.63 4.66
C ALA A 24 0.99 12.39 4.68
N GLY A 25 0.20 12.23 5.74
CA GLY A 25 -0.77 11.14 5.85
C GLY A 25 -1.86 11.23 4.79
N ILE A 26 -2.48 12.40 4.61
CA ILE A 26 -3.50 12.65 3.56
C ILE A 26 -2.91 12.39 2.17
N TYR A 27 -1.73 12.93 1.89
CA TYR A 27 -1.05 12.71 0.62
C TYR A 27 -0.83 11.22 0.35
N THR A 28 -0.33 10.48 1.34
CA THR A 28 -0.07 9.04 1.21
C THR A 28 -1.36 8.26 0.93
N LEU A 29 -2.47 8.58 1.60
CA LEU A 29 -3.75 7.94 1.36
C LEU A 29 -4.25 8.17 -0.08
N VAL A 30 -4.23 9.42 -0.54
CA VAL A 30 -4.68 9.76 -1.90
C VAL A 30 -3.86 8.99 -2.93
N ARG A 31 -2.52 9.01 -2.80
CA ARG A 31 -1.63 8.30 -3.72
C ARG A 31 -1.85 6.79 -3.69
N ALA A 32 -2.10 6.21 -2.51
CA ALA A 32 -2.36 4.77 -2.39
C ALA A 32 -3.68 4.38 -3.08
N VAL A 33 -4.74 5.18 -2.91
CA VAL A 33 -6.03 4.95 -3.61
C VAL A 33 -5.86 5.07 -5.12
N ASP A 34 -5.15 6.10 -5.60
CA ASP A 34 -4.91 6.32 -7.03
C ASP A 34 -4.17 5.13 -7.66
N VAL A 35 -3.07 4.68 -7.04
CA VAL A 35 -2.30 3.53 -7.52
C VAL A 35 -3.13 2.25 -7.49
N ARG A 36 -3.93 2.05 -6.43
CA ARG A 36 -4.82 0.89 -6.32
C ARG A 36 -5.88 0.87 -7.43
N ALA A 37 -6.39 2.04 -7.80
CA ALA A 37 -7.32 2.18 -8.92
C ALA A 37 -6.63 1.87 -10.26
N GLN A 38 -5.42 2.39 -10.49
CA GLN A 38 -4.65 2.11 -11.71
C GLN A 38 -4.39 0.61 -11.91
N ILE A 39 -3.92 -0.10 -10.87
CA ILE A 39 -3.70 -1.56 -10.96
C ILE A 39 -5.00 -2.30 -11.30
N ARG A 40 -6.12 -1.90 -10.68
CA ARG A 40 -7.42 -2.50 -10.98
C ARG A 40 -7.83 -2.24 -12.42
N ASP A 41 -7.65 -1.02 -12.92
CA ASP A 41 -8.06 -0.65 -14.26
C ASP A 41 -7.21 -1.38 -15.30
N GLU A 42 -5.89 -1.48 -15.10
CA GLU A 42 -4.98 -2.30 -15.92
C GLU A 42 -5.42 -3.78 -15.95
N LEU A 43 -5.75 -4.38 -14.80
CA LEU A 43 -6.26 -5.76 -14.76
C LEU A 43 -7.59 -5.94 -15.49
N ARG A 44 -8.48 -4.94 -15.42
CA ARG A 44 -9.77 -5.00 -16.10
C ARG A 44 -9.60 -4.88 -17.60
N ASP A 45 -8.66 -4.08 -18.08
CA ASP A 45 -8.37 -3.92 -19.51
C ASP A 45 -7.91 -5.23 -20.15
N GLU A 46 -7.21 -6.09 -19.40
CA GLU A 46 -6.78 -7.42 -19.84
C GLU A 46 -7.94 -8.44 -20.02
N GLN A 47 -9.14 -8.13 -19.51
CA GLN A 47 -10.35 -8.99 -19.64
C GLN A 47 -10.13 -10.46 -19.23
N ILE A 48 -9.25 -10.70 -18.26
CA ILE A 48 -8.95 -12.06 -17.77
C ILE A 48 -10.09 -12.52 -16.87
N VAL A 49 -10.74 -13.63 -17.23
CA VAL A 49 -11.74 -14.30 -16.40
C VAL A 49 -11.09 -15.49 -15.71
N THR A 50 -11.35 -15.66 -14.42
CA THR A 50 -10.83 -16.78 -13.64
C THR A 50 -11.34 -18.11 -14.19
N SER A 51 -10.47 -19.12 -14.18
CA SER A 51 -10.81 -20.48 -14.61
C SER A 51 -11.93 -21.09 -13.74
N GLN A 52 -12.70 -22.03 -14.30
CA GLN A 52 -13.82 -22.66 -13.61
C GLN A 52 -13.40 -23.56 -12.44
N ASP A 53 -12.17 -24.07 -12.47
CA ASP A 53 -11.53 -24.85 -11.42
C ASP A 53 -10.70 -23.99 -10.44
N ALA A 54 -10.71 -22.66 -10.61
CA ALA A 54 -10.08 -21.75 -9.67
C ALA A 54 -10.89 -21.65 -8.37
N ARG A 55 -10.23 -21.24 -7.28
CA ARG A 55 -10.89 -21.00 -5.98
C ARG A 55 -12.05 -19.98 -6.08
N ILE A 56 -11.93 -19.02 -6.98
CA ILE A 56 -12.96 -18.02 -7.28
C ILE A 56 -13.28 -18.15 -8.77
N PRO A 57 -14.32 -18.92 -9.17
CA PRO A 57 -14.54 -19.28 -10.57
C PRO A 57 -15.38 -18.26 -11.34
N GLY A 58 -15.09 -18.10 -12.64
CA GLY A 58 -15.95 -17.38 -13.59
C GLY A 58 -16.11 -15.89 -13.36
N VAL A 59 -15.17 -15.24 -12.68
CA VAL A 59 -15.21 -13.80 -12.38
C VAL A 59 -14.05 -13.06 -13.05
N LEU A 60 -14.27 -11.78 -13.35
CA LEU A 60 -13.22 -10.92 -13.89
C LEU A 60 -12.11 -10.70 -12.84
N VAL A 61 -10.86 -10.80 -13.28
CA VAL A 61 -9.69 -10.48 -12.47
C VAL A 61 -9.57 -8.96 -12.33
N GLN A 62 -9.80 -8.45 -11.13
CA GLN A 62 -9.83 -7.00 -10.88
C GLN A 62 -9.33 -6.60 -9.47
N ASP A 63 -8.91 -7.59 -8.68
CA ASP A 63 -8.38 -7.38 -7.34
C ASP A 63 -7.35 -8.46 -6.97
N ALA A 64 -6.73 -8.32 -5.81
CA ALA A 64 -5.72 -9.25 -5.33
C ALA A 64 -6.25 -10.69 -5.20
N ALA A 65 -7.50 -10.87 -4.76
CA ALA A 65 -8.05 -12.20 -4.51
C ALA A 65 -8.30 -12.96 -5.82
N THR A 66 -8.93 -12.29 -6.78
CA THR A 66 -9.19 -12.83 -8.12
C THR A 66 -7.91 -13.05 -8.92
N ALA A 67 -6.95 -12.12 -8.86
CA ALA A 67 -5.64 -12.28 -9.50
C ALA A 67 -4.87 -13.47 -8.93
N LYS A 68 -4.88 -13.62 -7.60
CA LYS A 68 -4.24 -14.76 -6.93
C LYS A 68 -4.92 -16.09 -7.28
N ALA A 69 -6.25 -16.12 -7.31
CA ALA A 69 -7.02 -17.30 -7.68
C ALA A 69 -6.67 -17.77 -9.11
N GLN A 70 -6.56 -16.84 -10.06
CA GLN A 70 -6.16 -17.18 -11.43
C GLN A 70 -4.69 -17.61 -11.51
N ALA A 71 -3.79 -16.92 -10.81
CA ALA A 71 -2.37 -17.29 -10.78
C ALA A 71 -2.16 -18.71 -10.21
N ASP A 72 -2.97 -19.11 -9.22
CA ASP A 72 -2.95 -20.45 -8.65
C ASP A 72 -3.54 -21.49 -9.60
N ALA A 73 -4.63 -21.19 -10.31
CA ALA A 73 -5.17 -22.09 -11.32
C ALA A 73 -4.15 -22.35 -12.46
N ILE A 74 -3.48 -21.31 -12.94
CA ILE A 74 -2.40 -21.47 -13.94
C ILE A 74 -1.24 -22.27 -13.36
N LYS A 75 -0.90 -22.08 -12.08
CA LYS A 75 0.17 -22.85 -11.41
C LYS A 75 -0.17 -24.34 -11.39
N GLU A 76 -1.41 -24.68 -11.09
CA GLU A 76 -1.87 -26.07 -11.06
C GLU A 76 -1.82 -26.69 -12.46
N HIS A 77 -2.30 -25.96 -13.48
CA HIS A 77 -2.27 -26.39 -14.88
C HIS A 77 -0.87 -26.50 -15.50
N THR A 78 0.15 -25.92 -14.86
CA THR A 78 1.55 -25.99 -15.30
C THR A 78 2.36 -26.87 -14.36
N LEU A 79 2.85 -26.30 -13.26
CA LEU A 79 3.71 -26.98 -12.28
C LEU A 79 3.02 -28.20 -11.64
N GLY A 80 1.73 -28.10 -11.32
CA GLY A 80 0.98 -29.21 -10.70
C GLY A 80 0.79 -30.39 -11.65
N ARG A 81 0.51 -30.11 -12.93
CA ARG A 81 0.24 -31.15 -13.95
C ARG A 81 1.50 -31.71 -14.61
N TRP A 82 2.52 -30.90 -14.84
CA TRP A 82 3.70 -31.27 -15.64
C TRP A 82 4.98 -31.38 -14.82
N GLY A 83 4.97 -30.99 -13.54
CA GLY A 83 6.16 -30.92 -12.71
C GLY A 83 7.01 -29.67 -12.97
N PRO A 84 8.16 -29.53 -12.30
CA PRO A 84 9.13 -28.46 -12.53
C PRO A 84 9.54 -28.32 -14.00
N PHE A 85 9.75 -27.08 -14.46
CA PHE A 85 10.19 -26.80 -15.84
C PHE A 85 11.49 -27.55 -16.23
N SER A 86 12.36 -27.81 -15.26
CA SER A 86 13.61 -28.57 -15.46
C SER A 86 13.40 -30.03 -15.82
N GLU A 87 12.21 -30.59 -15.55
CA GLU A 87 11.87 -31.98 -15.86
C GLU A 87 11.29 -32.14 -17.27
N LEU A 88 10.94 -31.04 -17.94
CA LEU A 88 10.46 -31.08 -19.32
C LEU A 88 11.62 -31.28 -20.31
N PRO A 89 11.54 -32.28 -21.21
CA PRO A 89 12.52 -32.48 -22.28
C PRO A 89 12.68 -31.21 -23.13
N ARG A 90 13.90 -30.95 -23.63
CA ARG A 90 14.21 -29.66 -24.27
C ARG A 90 13.33 -29.35 -25.49
N ASP A 91 12.96 -30.37 -26.23
CA ASP A 91 12.16 -30.39 -27.44
C ASP A 91 10.65 -30.56 -27.18
N ASP A 92 10.21 -30.59 -25.91
CA ASP A 92 8.80 -30.74 -25.56
C ASP A 92 7.99 -29.48 -25.95
N PRO A 93 6.93 -29.61 -26.77
CA PRO A 93 6.11 -28.48 -27.20
C PRO A 93 5.40 -27.76 -26.03
N ARG A 94 5.20 -28.43 -24.89
CA ARG A 94 4.57 -27.86 -23.69
C ARG A 94 5.45 -26.81 -23.01
N ARG A 95 6.75 -26.75 -23.31
CA ARG A 95 7.65 -25.75 -22.70
C ARG A 95 7.22 -24.32 -23.03
N ALA A 96 6.73 -24.07 -24.24
CA ALA A 96 6.21 -22.76 -24.61
C ALA A 96 5.02 -22.38 -23.70
N GLN A 97 4.04 -23.27 -23.58
CA GLN A 97 2.86 -23.07 -22.72
C GLN A 97 3.22 -22.90 -21.24
N PHE A 98 4.24 -23.63 -20.75
CA PHE A 98 4.73 -23.46 -19.39
C PHE A 98 5.29 -22.05 -19.18
N ILE A 99 6.11 -21.56 -20.11
CA ILE A 99 6.72 -20.22 -20.04
C ILE A 99 5.64 -19.14 -20.10
N ASP A 100 4.65 -19.27 -20.99
CA ASP A 100 3.52 -18.35 -21.07
C ASP A 100 2.74 -18.31 -19.74
N GLY A 101 2.49 -19.49 -19.14
CA GLY A 101 1.86 -19.60 -17.84
C GLY A 101 2.69 -18.95 -16.72
N VAL A 102 4.01 -19.09 -16.72
CA VAL A 102 4.90 -18.42 -15.75
C VAL A 102 4.89 -16.91 -15.95
N ALA A 103 4.92 -16.42 -17.19
CA ALA A 103 4.85 -15.01 -17.48
C ALA A 103 3.55 -14.39 -16.94
N LEU A 104 2.40 -15.00 -17.26
CA LEU A 104 1.09 -14.53 -16.79
C LEU A 104 0.98 -14.61 -15.26
N ARG A 105 1.44 -15.69 -14.64
CA ARG A 105 1.49 -15.80 -13.17
C ARG A 105 2.39 -14.76 -12.52
N THR A 106 3.49 -14.39 -13.17
CA THR A 106 4.40 -13.37 -12.65
C THR A 106 3.69 -12.02 -12.67
N ALA A 107 3.07 -11.65 -13.79
CA ALA A 107 2.29 -10.42 -13.90
C ALA A 107 1.15 -10.36 -12.86
N LEU A 108 0.36 -11.44 -12.73
CA LEU A 108 -0.72 -11.53 -11.75
C LEU A 108 -0.21 -11.42 -10.31
N ASN A 109 0.91 -12.06 -9.97
CA ASN A 109 1.50 -11.96 -8.62
C ASN A 109 2.11 -10.58 -8.34
N LEU A 110 2.64 -9.90 -9.36
CA LEU A 110 3.06 -8.50 -9.23
C LEU A 110 1.84 -7.62 -8.93
N ALA A 111 0.70 -7.84 -9.58
CA ALA A 111 -0.54 -7.13 -9.26
C ALA A 111 -1.01 -7.41 -7.83
N VAL A 112 -0.98 -8.67 -7.37
CA VAL A 112 -1.28 -9.05 -5.97
C VAL A 112 -0.36 -8.31 -4.99
N MET A 113 0.94 -8.26 -5.28
CA MET A 113 1.90 -7.52 -4.46
C MET A 113 1.60 -6.02 -4.46
N GLY A 114 1.25 -5.45 -5.63
CA GLY A 114 0.85 -4.05 -5.77
C GLY A 114 -0.35 -3.71 -4.89
N PHE A 115 -1.43 -4.50 -4.93
CA PHE A 115 -2.56 -4.33 -4.01
C PHE A 115 -2.14 -4.42 -2.54
N GLY A 116 -1.32 -5.41 -2.18
CA GLY A 116 -0.81 -5.55 -0.81
C GLY A 116 0.00 -4.33 -0.34
N ILE A 117 0.85 -3.77 -1.21
CA ILE A 117 1.59 -2.53 -0.92
C ILE A 117 0.63 -1.35 -0.73
N THR A 118 -0.40 -1.22 -1.57
CA THR A 118 -1.39 -0.13 -1.40
C THR A 118 -2.15 -0.25 -0.08
N ASP A 119 -2.49 -1.47 0.36
CA ASP A 119 -3.17 -1.68 1.65
C ASP A 119 -2.26 -1.28 2.83
N LEU A 120 -0.96 -1.57 2.76
CA LEU A 120 0.04 -1.10 3.74
C LEU A 120 0.16 0.43 3.76
N LEU A 121 0.18 1.06 2.58
CA LEU A 121 0.25 2.53 2.47
C LEU A 121 -1.02 3.20 3.02
N LEU A 122 -2.19 2.61 2.80
CA LEU A 122 -3.44 3.07 3.41
C LEU A 122 -3.36 3.00 4.94
N GLY A 123 -2.86 1.89 5.49
CA GLY A 123 -2.63 1.75 6.93
C GLY A 123 -1.65 2.79 7.48
N LEU A 124 -0.51 2.98 6.81
CA LEU A 124 0.50 3.95 7.22
C LEU A 124 -0.02 5.40 7.15
N GLY A 125 -0.71 5.75 6.07
CA GLY A 125 -1.32 7.08 5.92
C GLY A 125 -2.32 7.38 7.04
N ALA A 126 -3.15 6.39 7.42
CA ALA A 126 -4.06 6.52 8.55
C ALA A 126 -3.32 6.74 9.88
N ILE A 127 -2.24 6.01 10.13
CA ILE A 127 -1.41 6.19 11.34
C ILE A 127 -0.79 7.59 11.38
N LEU A 128 -0.27 8.10 10.25
CA LEU A 128 0.27 9.45 10.16
C LEU A 128 -0.78 10.53 10.45
N ILE A 129 -2.00 10.35 9.95
CA ILE A 129 -3.12 11.26 10.25
C ILE A 129 -3.45 11.24 11.74
N VAL A 130 -3.57 10.06 12.35
CA VAL A 130 -3.84 9.92 13.79
C VAL A 130 -2.74 10.57 14.62
N ALA A 131 -1.47 10.33 14.29
CA ALA A 131 -0.32 10.91 14.97
C ALA A 131 -0.27 12.45 14.83
N GLY A 132 -0.53 12.96 13.62
CA GLY A 132 -0.60 14.39 13.36
C GLY A 132 -1.76 15.05 14.10
N ALA A 133 -2.95 14.46 14.05
CA ALA A 133 -4.12 14.92 14.79
C ALA A 133 -3.88 14.93 16.31
N ALA A 134 -3.28 13.88 16.87
CA ALA A 134 -2.93 13.83 18.28
C ALA A 134 -1.91 14.91 18.67
N THR A 135 -0.94 15.20 17.79
CA THR A 135 0.06 16.25 18.03
C THR A 135 -0.58 17.64 18.01
N VAL A 136 -1.46 17.93 17.04
CA VAL A 136 -2.18 19.21 16.96
C VAL A 136 -3.16 19.37 18.13
N ALA A 137 -3.93 18.32 18.46
CA ALA A 137 -4.98 18.39 19.48
C ALA A 137 -4.47 18.35 20.91
N LEU A 138 -3.34 17.67 21.17
CA LEU A 138 -2.84 17.42 22.53
C LEU A 138 -1.48 18.08 22.78
N ALA A 139 -0.49 17.84 21.92
CA ALA A 139 0.88 18.29 22.18
C ALA A 139 1.04 19.81 22.06
N ALA A 140 0.43 20.43 21.04
CA ALA A 140 0.47 21.87 20.86
C ALA A 140 -0.12 22.66 22.04
N PRO A 141 -1.36 22.37 22.52
CA PRO A 141 -1.91 23.06 23.69
C PRO A 141 -1.13 22.74 24.98
N ALA A 142 -0.70 21.49 25.19
CA ALA A 142 0.08 21.12 26.36
C ALA A 142 1.40 21.92 26.45
N LEU A 143 2.14 22.03 25.33
CA LEU A 143 3.38 22.80 25.27
C LEU A 143 3.16 24.31 25.44
N TYR A 144 2.03 24.84 24.96
CA TYR A 144 1.64 26.22 25.21
C TYR A 144 1.46 26.48 26.72
N PHE A 145 0.72 25.62 27.43
CA PHE A 145 0.53 25.73 28.88
C PHE A 145 1.84 25.55 29.64
N LEU A 146 2.67 24.58 29.28
CA LEU A 146 3.95 24.30 29.94
C LEU A 146 4.96 25.45 29.76
N ALA A 147 5.05 26.02 28.57
CA ALA A 147 5.90 27.18 28.31
C ALA A 147 5.48 28.41 29.13
N GLY A 148 4.19 28.53 29.46
CA GLY A 148 3.67 29.55 30.37
C GLY A 148 4.12 29.38 31.82
N MET A 149 4.33 28.13 32.29
CA MET A 149 4.77 27.83 33.65
C MET A 149 6.28 28.00 33.86
N VAL A 150 7.08 27.70 32.82
CA VAL A 150 8.55 27.68 32.92
C VAL A 150 9.20 29.05 32.67
N VAL A 151 8.64 29.88 31.78
CA VAL A 151 9.27 31.15 31.37
C VAL A 151 8.70 32.33 32.17
N ARG A 152 9.35 32.71 33.28
CA ARG A 152 8.98 33.90 34.10
C ARG A 152 9.13 35.20 33.31
N ARG A 153 8.09 36.06 33.34
CA ARG A 153 8.13 37.39 32.72
C ARG A 153 9.34 38.18 33.24
N PRO A 154 10.19 38.76 32.37
CA PRO A 154 11.17 39.74 32.83
C PRO A 154 10.40 40.94 33.38
N GLY A 155 10.74 41.35 34.60
CA GLY A 155 10.23 42.57 35.24
C GLY A 155 10.86 43.82 34.65
#